data_AF-A0A812UBW7-F1
#
_entry.id   AF-A0A812UBW7-F1
#
_cell.length_a   1.000
_cell.length_b   1.000
_cell.length_c   1.000
_cell.angle_alpha   90.00
_cell.angle_beta   90.00
_cell.angle_gamma   90.00
#
_symmetry.space_group_name_H-M   'P 1'
#
loop_
_entity.id
_entity.type
_entity.pdbx_description
1 polymer ?
#
loop_
_entity_poly.entity_id
_entity_poly.type
_entity_poly.pdbx_seq_one_letter_code
_entity_poly.pdbx_strand_id
1 'polypeptide(L)'
;MSNSQDPAIPWDKGVVLWVDAGNYLHANPRRFLASALEESDIVALRLKQCLEVDWTSKLTLERMNMSSRYALTGRPQLGAYFLAFRKTKAAISFVEEWLQLSEDPDTLLGLAVRNLNHHGGTGTLTGDIVDDEVPSFMTHQADQSIFSLLFKRYGFRASSLEAGHTVVTLDRWRE
;
A
#
# COMPACT_ATOMS: atom_id res chain seq x y z
N MET A 1 10.52 24.52 4.15
CA MET A 1 9.21 25.06 4.59
C MET A 1 8.28 23.88 4.80
N SER A 2 8.00 23.45 6.04
CA SER A 2 7.02 22.40 6.32
C SER A 2 5.77 23.02 6.95
N ASN A 3 4.64 22.87 6.27
CA ASN A 3 3.34 23.45 6.64
C ASN A 3 2.52 22.53 7.57
N SER A 4 3.11 21.88 8.57
CA SER A 4 2.39 20.89 9.40
C SER A 4 2.19 21.26 10.87
N GLN A 5 2.52 22.49 11.29
CA GLN A 5 2.30 22.92 12.67
C GLN A 5 1.26 24.04 12.74
N ASP A 6 -0.02 23.67 12.59
CA ASP A 6 -1.08 24.46 13.19
C ASP A 6 -1.12 24.10 14.70
N PRO A 7 -0.68 24.99 15.60
CA PRO A 7 -0.63 24.71 17.03
C PRO A 7 -2.03 24.52 17.64
N ALA A 8 -3.11 24.86 16.93
CA ALA A 8 -4.47 24.65 17.39
C ALA A 8 -4.92 23.18 17.30
N ILE A 9 -4.23 22.34 16.52
CA ILE A 9 -4.52 20.91 16.40
C ILE A 9 -3.43 20.14 17.13
N PRO A 10 -3.72 19.54 18.30
CA PRO A 10 -2.77 18.69 19.00
C PRO A 10 -2.19 17.65 18.04
N TRP A 11 -0.87 17.49 18.05
CA TRP A 11 -0.15 16.63 17.10
C TRP A 11 -0.72 15.21 17.08
N ASP A 12 -1.16 14.70 18.23
CA ASP A 12 -1.75 13.38 18.48
C ASP A 12 -3.25 13.27 18.16
N LYS A 13 -3.90 14.36 17.75
CA LYS A 13 -5.34 14.41 17.42
C LYS A 13 -5.63 14.84 15.99
N GLY A 14 -4.60 14.99 15.17
CA GLY A 14 -4.72 15.36 13.76
C GLY A 14 -5.13 14.20 12.85
N VAL A 15 -5.67 14.55 11.70
CA VAL A 15 -5.83 13.66 10.54
C VAL A 15 -4.82 14.08 9.48
N VAL A 16 -4.06 13.13 8.95
CA VAL A 16 -3.17 13.35 7.80
C VAL A 16 -3.88 12.82 6.57
N LEU A 17 -4.05 13.67 5.55
CA LEU A 17 -4.54 13.27 4.23
C LEU A 17 -3.35 13.21 3.28
N TRP A 18 -3.15 12.06 2.66
CA TRP A 18 -2.17 11.81 1.60
C TRP A 18 -2.89 11.61 0.26
N VAL A 19 -2.35 12.24 -0.78
CA VAL A 19 -2.84 12.14 -2.16
C VAL A 19 -1.62 12.08 -3.07
N ASP A 20 -1.52 11.03 -3.88
CA ASP A 20 -0.40 10.87 -4.82
C ASP A 20 -0.33 12.01 -5.84
N ALA A 21 0.90 12.32 -6.25
CA ALA A 21 1.15 13.26 -7.33
C ALA A 21 0.58 12.70 -8.65
N GLY A 22 -0.44 13.35 -9.18
CA GLY A 22 -1.24 12.86 -10.31
C GLY A 22 -2.72 12.66 -9.99
N ASN A 23 -3.10 12.86 -8.73
CA ASN A 23 -4.50 12.91 -8.31
C ASN A 23 -4.83 14.29 -7.79
N TYR A 24 -6.11 14.66 -7.81
CA TYR A 24 -6.56 15.92 -7.24
C TYR A 24 -7.90 15.78 -6.53
N LEU A 25 -8.12 16.64 -5.55
CA LEU A 25 -9.38 16.74 -4.84
C LEU A 25 -10.32 17.66 -5.62
N HIS A 26 -11.40 17.10 -6.15
CA HIS A 26 -12.41 17.87 -6.90
C HIS A 26 -13.60 18.30 -6.01
N ALA A 27 -13.66 17.82 -4.77
CA ALA A 27 -14.62 18.24 -3.76
C ALA A 27 -13.99 18.28 -2.36
N ASN A 28 -14.69 18.87 -1.40
CA ASN A 28 -14.24 18.94 0.00
C ASN A 28 -14.27 17.54 0.65
N PRO A 29 -13.12 16.96 1.04
CA PRO A 29 -13.07 15.57 1.51
C PRO A 29 -13.58 15.40 2.95
N ARG A 30 -13.78 16.49 3.72
CA ARG A 30 -13.99 16.41 5.18
C ARG A 30 -15.17 15.52 5.58
N ARG A 31 -16.30 15.61 4.89
CA ARG A 31 -17.51 14.82 5.22
C ARG A 31 -17.29 13.33 4.95
N PHE A 32 -16.69 13.00 3.81
CA PHE A 32 -16.33 11.63 3.47
C PHE A 32 -15.32 11.05 4.48
N LEU A 33 -14.24 11.79 4.77
CA LEU A 33 -13.22 11.36 5.72
C LEU A 33 -13.76 11.20 7.14
N ALA A 34 -14.63 12.10 7.60
CA ALA A 34 -15.25 11.98 8.92
C ALA A 34 -16.03 10.67 9.06
N SER A 35 -16.87 10.34 8.08
CA SER A 35 -17.64 9.10 8.08
C SER A 35 -16.75 7.85 7.95
N ALA A 36 -15.77 7.86 7.05
CA ALA A 36 -14.86 6.72 6.89
C ALA A 36 -14.00 6.48 8.14
N LEU A 37 -13.56 7.56 8.80
CA LEU A 37 -12.79 7.49 10.04
C LEU A 37 -13.65 7.11 11.25
N GLU A 38 -14.98 7.13 11.21
CA GLU A 38 -15.79 6.53 12.29
C GLU A 38 -15.65 5.00 12.33
N GLU A 39 -15.41 4.38 11.17
CA GLU A 39 -15.34 2.91 11.04
C GLU A 39 -13.92 2.36 11.04
N SER A 40 -12.91 3.20 10.79
CA SER A 40 -11.51 2.78 10.74
C SER A 40 -10.54 3.89 11.10
N ASP A 41 -9.35 3.56 11.57
CA ASP A 41 -8.30 4.55 11.85
C ASP A 41 -7.57 5.03 10.60
N ILE A 42 -7.66 4.26 9.52
CA ILE A 42 -7.05 4.55 8.22
C ILE A 42 -8.11 4.42 7.14
N VAL A 43 -8.19 5.43 6.28
CA VAL A 43 -9.02 5.41 5.06
C VAL A 43 -8.16 4.95 3.90
N ALA A 44 -8.65 3.96 3.19
CA ALA A 44 -8.10 3.48 1.92
C ALA A 44 -9.26 2.99 1.03
N LEU A 45 -9.03 2.96 -0.29
CA LEU A 45 -10.07 2.63 -1.27
C LEU A 45 -9.86 1.23 -1.85
N ARG A 46 -10.92 0.42 -1.90
CA ARG A 46 -10.91 -0.91 -2.53
C ARG A 46 -10.88 -0.79 -4.06
N LEU A 47 -9.86 -1.35 -4.69
CA LEU A 47 -9.73 -1.40 -6.15
C LEU A 47 -10.63 -2.52 -6.72
N LYS A 48 -11.57 -2.17 -7.59
CA LYS A 48 -12.59 -3.13 -8.06
C LYS A 48 -12.04 -4.30 -8.89
N GLN A 49 -10.99 -4.07 -9.66
CA GLN A 49 -10.48 -5.02 -10.66
C GLN A 49 -9.07 -5.53 -10.33
N CYS A 50 -8.52 -5.16 -9.17
CA CYS A 50 -7.19 -5.56 -8.74
C CYS A 50 -7.32 -6.51 -7.56
N LEU A 51 -7.38 -7.82 -7.80
CA LEU A 51 -7.34 -8.80 -6.70
C LEU A 51 -5.91 -8.97 -6.21
N GLU A 52 -5.75 -9.30 -4.92
CA GLU A 52 -4.42 -9.58 -4.36
C GLU A 52 -3.69 -10.71 -5.09
N VAL A 53 -4.40 -11.76 -5.53
CA VAL A 53 -3.78 -12.88 -6.25
C VAL A 53 -3.13 -12.45 -7.57
N ASP A 54 -3.67 -11.43 -8.23
CA ASP A 54 -3.20 -10.97 -9.54
C ASP A 54 -2.16 -9.84 -9.40
N TRP A 55 -2.21 -9.08 -8.31
CA TRP A 55 -1.46 -7.83 -8.13
C TRP A 55 -0.46 -7.84 -6.96
N THR A 56 -0.32 -8.95 -6.26
CA THR A 56 0.63 -9.08 -5.16
C THR A 56 1.50 -10.31 -5.33
N SER A 57 2.81 -10.13 -5.22
CA SER A 57 3.76 -11.21 -5.39
C SER A 57 3.58 -12.29 -4.30
N LYS A 58 3.75 -13.55 -4.70
CA LYS A 58 3.75 -14.70 -3.76
C LYS A 58 4.78 -14.51 -2.65
N LEU A 59 5.94 -13.95 -2.99
CA LEU A 59 7.02 -13.72 -2.02
C LEU A 59 6.62 -12.68 -0.98
N THR A 60 5.97 -11.58 -1.37
CA THR A 60 5.44 -10.59 -0.43
C THR A 60 4.43 -11.24 0.52
N LEU A 61 3.54 -12.11 0.01
CA LEU A 61 2.60 -12.87 0.85
C LEU A 61 3.32 -13.79 1.84
N GLU A 62 4.36 -14.50 1.42
CA GLU A 62 5.14 -15.39 2.29
C GLU A 62 5.89 -14.61 3.36
N ARG A 63 6.59 -13.53 3.00
CA ARG A 63 7.35 -12.68 3.92
C ARG A 63 6.47 -12.01 4.98
N MET A 64 5.25 -11.64 4.60
CA MET A 64 4.28 -11.08 5.53
C MET A 64 3.55 -12.14 6.38
N ASN A 65 3.89 -13.44 6.22
CA ASN A 65 3.23 -14.59 6.84
C ASN A 65 1.72 -14.64 6.53
N MET A 66 1.36 -14.33 5.28
CA MET A 66 -0.01 -14.25 4.78
C MET A 66 -0.29 -15.27 3.66
N SER A 67 0.71 -16.02 3.21
CA SER A 67 0.59 -17.03 2.14
C SER A 67 -0.39 -18.17 2.45
N SER A 68 -0.54 -18.54 3.73
CA SER A 68 -1.52 -19.56 4.16
C SER A 68 -2.96 -19.01 4.26
N ARG A 69 -3.16 -17.70 4.11
CA ARG A 69 -4.47 -17.05 4.22
C ARG A 69 -5.10 -16.85 2.85
N TYR A 70 -5.46 -17.95 2.17
CA TYR A 70 -6.21 -17.94 0.90
C TYR A 70 -7.46 -17.02 0.92
N ALA A 71 -8.05 -16.80 2.10
CA ALA A 71 -9.17 -15.87 2.27
C ALA A 71 -8.84 -14.39 1.95
N LEU A 72 -7.56 -14.03 1.80
CA LEU A 72 -7.09 -12.68 1.48
C LEU A 72 -6.70 -12.51 0.01
N THR A 73 -6.26 -13.57 -0.68
CA THR A 73 -5.81 -13.51 -2.08
C THR A 73 -6.96 -13.25 -3.05
N GLY A 74 -8.16 -13.76 -2.75
CA GLY A 74 -9.38 -13.45 -3.51
C GLY A 74 -10.03 -12.10 -3.18
N ARG A 75 -9.37 -11.24 -2.38
CA ARG A 75 -9.92 -9.92 -2.02
C ARG A 75 -9.34 -8.82 -2.91
N PRO A 76 -10.12 -7.76 -3.17
CA PRO A 76 -9.62 -6.51 -3.74
C PRO A 76 -8.39 -5.98 -3.01
N GLN A 77 -7.38 -5.56 -3.76
CA GLN A 77 -6.26 -4.75 -3.28
C GLN A 77 -6.77 -3.35 -2.91
N LEU A 78 -6.02 -2.67 -2.05
CA LEU A 78 -6.27 -1.29 -1.65
C LEU A 78 -5.29 -0.38 -2.37
N GLY A 79 -5.80 0.73 -2.92
CA GLY A 79 -4.97 1.74 -3.54
C GLY A 79 -4.23 2.58 -2.50
N ALA A 80 -2.93 2.81 -2.72
CA ALA A 80 -2.10 3.68 -1.87
C ALA A 80 -2.12 5.17 -2.29
N TYR A 81 -3.00 5.54 -3.23
CA TYR A 81 -2.98 6.83 -3.91
C TYR A 81 -3.83 7.94 -3.26
N PHE A 82 -4.73 7.56 -2.36
CA PHE A 82 -5.58 8.45 -1.57
C PHE A 82 -5.77 7.78 -0.22
N LEU A 83 -5.14 8.33 0.81
CA LEU A 83 -5.09 7.76 2.15
C LEU A 83 -5.38 8.82 3.19
N ALA A 84 -6.10 8.47 4.25
CA ALA A 84 -6.19 9.33 5.42
C ALA A 84 -5.90 8.56 6.69
N PHE A 85 -5.18 9.18 7.61
CA PHE A 85 -4.76 8.56 8.86
C PHE A 85 -5.24 9.40 10.02
N ARG A 86 -6.12 8.86 10.86
CA ARG A 86 -6.32 9.39 12.21
C ARG A 86 -5.11 8.96 13.04
N LYS A 87 -4.46 9.90 13.71
CA LYS A 87 -3.25 9.62 14.50
C LYS A 87 -3.54 8.87 15.81
N THR A 88 -3.99 7.64 15.69
CA THR A 88 -4.11 6.70 16.82
C THR A 88 -2.82 5.91 16.98
N LYS A 89 -2.63 5.25 18.13
CA LYS A 89 -1.51 4.33 18.33
C LYS A 89 -1.49 3.22 17.27
N ALA A 90 -2.67 2.70 16.89
CA ALA A 90 -2.80 1.66 15.88
C ALA A 90 -2.36 2.15 14.50
N ALA A 91 -2.76 3.36 14.09
CA ALA A 91 -2.33 3.94 12.82
C ALA A 91 -0.82 4.24 12.80
N ILE A 92 -0.25 4.70 13.90
CA ILE A 92 1.20 4.94 14.01
C ILE A 92 1.97 3.62 13.87
N SER A 93 1.61 2.59 14.64
CA SER A 93 2.26 1.27 14.54
C SER A 93 2.10 0.66 13.14
N PHE A 94 0.95 0.86 12.50
CA PHE A 94 0.75 0.46 11.11
C PHE A 94 1.74 1.16 10.16
N VAL A 95 1.89 2.49 10.27
CA VAL A 95 2.79 3.25 9.38
C VAL A 95 4.25 2.89 9.64
N GLU A 96 4.66 2.70 10.89
CA GLU A 96 6.01 2.27 11.25
C GLU A 96 6.34 0.90 10.66
N GLU A 97 5.41 -0.06 10.78
CA GLU A 97 5.60 -1.40 10.21
C GLU A 97 5.54 -1.38 8.68
N TRP A 98 4.67 -0.55 8.08
CA TRP A 98 4.64 -0.37 6.63
C TRP A 98 5.99 0.16 6.14
N LEU A 99 6.53 1.20 6.77
CA LEU A 99 7.84 1.77 6.42
C LEU A 99 8.94 0.71 6.53
N GLN A 100 8.99 -0.03 7.64
CA GLN A 100 9.98 -1.09 7.84
C GLN A 100 9.93 -2.15 6.73
N LEU A 101 8.74 -2.59 6.34
CA LEU A 101 8.56 -3.59 5.27
C LEU A 101 8.87 -3.02 3.89
N SER A 102 8.54 -1.75 3.66
CA SER A 102 8.85 -1.03 2.42
C SER A 102 10.32 -0.62 2.31
N GLU A 103 11.12 -0.71 3.38
CA GLU A 103 12.57 -0.51 3.34
C GLU A 103 13.34 -1.83 3.27
N ASP A 104 12.68 -2.97 3.44
CA ASP A 104 13.29 -4.29 3.37
C ASP A 104 13.50 -4.74 1.91
N PRO A 105 14.76 -4.83 1.43
CA PRO A 105 15.05 -5.24 0.06
C PRO A 105 14.56 -6.65 -0.25
N ASP A 106 14.54 -7.56 0.74
CA ASP A 106 14.05 -8.93 0.57
C ASP A 106 12.53 -8.94 0.27
N THR A 107 11.79 -7.99 0.84
CA THR A 107 10.33 -7.86 0.66
C THR A 107 9.97 -7.09 -0.62
N LEU A 108 10.78 -6.09 -1.01
CA LEU A 108 10.57 -5.27 -2.21
C LEU A 108 11.07 -5.90 -3.52
N LEU A 109 12.31 -6.41 -3.53
CA LEU A 109 13.02 -6.83 -4.75
C LEU A 109 12.97 -8.35 -4.96
N GLY A 110 12.59 -9.08 -3.92
CA GLY A 110 12.51 -10.52 -3.94
C GLY A 110 13.83 -11.27 -4.13
N LEU A 111 13.74 -12.57 -4.45
CA LEU A 111 14.88 -13.49 -4.55
C LEU A 111 15.93 -13.10 -5.60
N ALA A 112 15.57 -12.25 -6.58
CA ALA A 112 16.44 -11.78 -7.64
C ALA A 112 17.73 -11.12 -7.10
N VAL A 113 17.68 -10.48 -5.93
CA VAL A 113 18.86 -9.83 -5.30
C VAL A 113 19.70 -10.78 -4.46
N ARG A 114 19.10 -11.82 -3.86
CA ARG A 114 19.84 -12.79 -3.03
C ARG A 114 20.84 -13.61 -3.84
N ASN A 115 20.51 -13.92 -5.09
CA ASN A 115 21.41 -14.68 -5.97
C ASN A 115 22.59 -13.84 -6.49
N LEU A 116 22.49 -12.50 -6.49
CA LEU A 116 23.59 -11.61 -6.86
C LEU A 116 24.64 -11.49 -5.74
N ASN A 117 24.22 -11.48 -4.47
CA ASN A 117 25.11 -11.21 -3.34
C ASN A 117 25.82 -12.46 -2.78
N HIS A 118 25.34 -13.67 -3.05
CA HIS A 118 25.91 -14.89 -2.47
C HIS A 118 27.13 -15.45 -3.23
N HIS A 119 27.50 -14.91 -4.39
CA HIS A 119 28.61 -15.43 -5.21
C HIS A 119 29.80 -14.47 -5.37
N GLY A 120 29.85 -13.34 -4.64
CA GLY A 120 31.01 -12.44 -4.64
C GLY A 120 31.39 -11.90 -6.04
N GLY A 121 30.50 -12.01 -7.01
CA GLY A 121 30.77 -11.68 -8.40
C GLY A 121 30.35 -10.26 -8.71
N THR A 122 31.15 -9.59 -9.53
CA THR A 122 30.74 -8.44 -10.35
C THR A 122 29.73 -8.88 -11.43
N GLY A 123 28.71 -9.64 -11.03
CA GLY A 123 27.87 -10.44 -11.90
C GLY A 123 26.90 -9.57 -12.68
N THR A 124 27.23 -9.33 -13.95
CA THR A 124 26.22 -9.14 -15.00
C THR A 124 25.14 -10.20 -14.86
N LEU A 125 23.88 -9.78 -14.91
CA LEU A 125 22.69 -10.64 -15.00
C LEU A 125 22.90 -11.69 -16.11
N THR A 126 23.45 -12.85 -15.78
CA THR A 126 23.55 -13.96 -16.71
C THR A 126 22.19 -14.64 -16.77
N GLY A 127 21.75 -14.96 -17.99
CA GLY A 127 20.39 -15.43 -18.31
C GLY A 127 19.88 -16.63 -17.50
N ASP A 128 20.75 -17.36 -16.81
CA ASP A 128 20.39 -18.56 -16.07
C ASP A 128 19.70 -18.30 -14.70
N ILE A 129 19.73 -17.07 -14.18
CA ILE A 129 18.95 -16.67 -12.96
C ILE A 129 17.59 -16.06 -13.34
N VAL A 130 17.40 -15.76 -14.63
CA VAL A 130 16.16 -15.20 -15.18
C VAL A 130 15.07 -16.28 -15.36
N ASP A 131 15.44 -17.56 -15.36
CA ASP A 131 14.53 -18.68 -15.68
C ASP A 131 13.57 -19.10 -14.55
N ASP A 132 13.72 -18.58 -13.33
CA ASP A 132 12.73 -18.77 -12.24
C ASP A 132 11.83 -17.54 -12.04
N GLU A 133 12.10 -16.44 -12.76
CA GLU A 133 11.12 -15.38 -12.96
C GLU A 133 10.20 -15.82 -14.10
N VAL A 134 8.97 -16.21 -13.74
CA VAL A 134 7.90 -16.49 -14.70
C VAL A 134 7.89 -15.37 -15.74
N PRO A 135 8.14 -15.64 -17.04
CA PRO A 135 8.30 -14.61 -18.07
C PRO A 135 7.02 -13.82 -18.29
N SER A 136 6.72 -12.86 -17.41
CA SER A 136 5.49 -12.05 -17.29
C SER A 136 5.44 -11.22 -15.99
N PHE A 137 6.26 -11.52 -14.97
CA PHE A 137 6.08 -10.93 -13.64
C PHE A 137 6.45 -9.45 -13.60
N MET A 138 5.46 -8.59 -13.39
CA MET A 138 5.66 -7.15 -13.18
C MET A 138 5.73 -6.87 -11.68
N THR A 139 6.90 -6.53 -11.15
CA THR A 139 7.09 -6.00 -9.78
C THR A 139 6.66 -4.53 -9.73
N HIS A 140 5.38 -4.26 -10.03
CA HIS A 140 4.81 -2.93 -9.86
C HIS A 140 4.26 -2.77 -8.44
N GLN A 141 4.60 -1.64 -7.81
CA GLN A 141 3.96 -1.15 -6.58
C GLN A 141 4.02 -2.14 -5.40
N ALA A 142 5.19 -2.77 -5.17
CA ALA A 142 5.39 -3.67 -4.03
C ALA A 142 5.05 -2.99 -2.69
N ASP A 143 5.28 -1.69 -2.57
CA ASP A 143 4.85 -0.85 -1.44
C ASP A 143 3.32 -0.80 -1.28
N GLN A 144 2.55 -0.70 -2.36
CA GLN A 144 1.08 -0.78 -2.34
C GLN A 144 0.59 -2.17 -1.95
N SER A 145 1.24 -3.24 -2.45
CA SER A 145 0.92 -4.60 -2.03
C SER A 145 1.15 -4.81 -0.54
N ILE A 146 2.30 -4.35 -0.02
CA ILE A 146 2.61 -4.38 1.42
C ILE A 146 1.55 -3.60 2.19
N PHE A 147 1.25 -2.37 1.78
CA PHE A 147 0.22 -1.53 2.39
C PHE A 147 -1.12 -2.27 2.48
N SER A 148 -1.59 -2.81 1.37
CA SER A 148 -2.90 -3.45 1.25
C SER A 148 -3.01 -4.70 2.13
N LEU A 149 -1.97 -5.54 2.12
CA LEU A 149 -1.89 -6.72 2.97
C LEU A 149 -1.83 -6.35 4.45
N LEU A 150 -0.99 -5.38 4.81
CA LEU A 150 -0.85 -4.91 6.18
C LEU A 150 -2.17 -4.34 6.70
N PHE A 151 -2.88 -3.57 5.88
CA PHE A 151 -4.14 -2.93 6.25
C PHE A 151 -5.18 -3.99 6.65
N LYS A 152 -5.25 -5.06 5.85
CA LYS A 152 -6.12 -6.22 6.11
C LYS A 152 -5.68 -6.99 7.36
N ARG A 153 -4.38 -7.08 7.61
CA ARG A 153 -3.83 -7.77 8.80
C ARG A 153 -4.17 -7.03 10.09
N TYR A 154 -4.15 -5.69 10.08
CA TYR A 154 -4.60 -4.85 11.21
C TYR A 154 -6.12 -4.85 11.41
N GLY A 155 -6.89 -5.37 10.45
CA GLY A 155 -8.35 -5.44 10.55
C GLY A 155 -9.04 -4.10 10.26
N PHE A 156 -8.37 -3.17 9.60
CA PHE A 156 -8.97 -1.91 9.16
C PHE A 156 -10.05 -2.14 8.10
N ARG A 157 -10.95 -1.16 7.96
CA ARG A 157 -12.10 -1.22 7.04
C ARG A 157 -11.91 -0.23 5.92
N ALA A 158 -11.86 -0.75 4.69
CA ALA A 158 -11.65 0.07 3.50
C ALA A 158 -12.99 0.57 2.93
N SER A 159 -13.00 1.84 2.52
CA SER A 159 -14.13 2.44 1.81
C SER A 159 -14.24 1.90 0.39
N SER A 160 -15.41 2.06 -0.22
CA SER A 160 -15.58 1.73 -1.63
C SER A 160 -14.88 2.77 -2.52
N LEU A 161 -14.51 2.35 -3.73
CA LEU A 161 -13.91 3.23 -4.73
C LEU A 161 -14.83 4.40 -5.07
N GLU A 162 -16.13 4.13 -5.22
CA GLU A 162 -17.16 5.11 -5.55
C GLU A 162 -17.28 6.19 -4.48
N ALA A 163 -17.23 5.80 -3.20
CA ALA A 163 -17.31 6.76 -2.11
C ALA A 163 -16.09 7.69 -2.12
N GLY A 164 -14.88 7.16 -2.33
CA GLY A 164 -13.67 7.97 -2.47
C GLY A 164 -13.69 8.87 -3.71
N HIS A 165 -14.18 8.35 -4.84
CA HIS A 165 -14.29 9.10 -6.10
C HIS A 165 -15.35 10.20 -6.09
N THR A 166 -16.11 10.37 -5.00
CA THR A 166 -16.90 11.60 -4.79
C THR A 166 -16.04 12.81 -4.41
N VAL A 167 -14.77 12.60 -4.04
CA VAL A 167 -13.88 13.66 -3.55
C VAL A 167 -12.50 13.70 -4.19
N VAL A 168 -11.98 12.56 -4.69
CA VAL A 168 -10.70 12.47 -5.39
C VAL A 168 -10.88 11.94 -6.81
N THR A 169 -10.14 12.51 -7.76
CA THR A 169 -10.07 12.03 -9.14
C THR A 169 -8.64 11.61 -9.45
N LEU A 170 -8.50 10.49 -10.17
CA LEU A 170 -7.24 9.99 -10.72
C LEU A 170 -7.06 10.58 -12.13
N ASP A 171 -6.04 11.41 -12.36
CA ASP A 171 -5.81 12.06 -13.67
C ASP A 171 -5.45 11.05 -14.78
N ARG A 172 -5.08 9.81 -14.42
CA ARG A 172 -4.57 8.79 -15.35
C ARG A 172 -5.35 7.48 -15.40
N TRP A 173 -6.49 7.36 -14.72
CA TRP A 173 -7.33 6.18 -14.86
C TRP A 173 -8.21 6.32 -16.10
N ARG A 174 -7.92 5.54 -17.14
CA ARG A 174 -8.83 5.37 -18.28
C ARG A 174 -9.98 4.50 -17.80
N GLU A 175 -11.21 4.96 -18.04
CA GLU A 175 -12.44 4.18 -17.87
C GLU A 175 -12.36 2.82 -18.56
#